data_AF-A0A9E0MLE1-F1
#
_entry.id   AF-A0A9E0MLE1-F1
#
_cell.length_a   1.000
_cell.length_b   1.000
_cell.length_c   1.000
_cell.angle_alpha   90.00
_cell.angle_beta   90.00
_cell.angle_gamma   90.00
#
_symmetry.space_group_name_H-M   'P 1'
#
loop_
_entity.id
_entity.type
_entity.pdbx_description
1 polymer ?
#
loop_
_entity_poly.entity_id
_entity_poly.type
_entity_poly.pdbx_seq_one_letter_code
_entity_poly.pdbx_strand_id
1 'polypeptide(L)'
;MRTNLLPSLLLLSLPLLGGARGDGCAANSRSPAPDVTGWWDVTYDDTLGVELTIGGAVYTRELGPAGGVIEVTHEGRPLRFELDCRRPEVLCPSEAWPSAVQAEQRDVEFEHRMYVTLPTQRCTGARVAPAPGTCGAGTANPNCDDVCTGEVVTESRETFGVIGEDGDSFRLYLGAGVASNGWNCAALAWSVADATLVTTGSADDGDWTATAMDGGLVTIGYAGGCLWAGDPNLDGELEALVTAASVKFTTGFVADRR
;
A
#
# COMPACT_ATOMS: atom_id res chain seq x y z
N MET A 1 15.20 53.21 -19.58
CA MET A 1 14.88 52.56 -18.30
C MET A 1 14.19 51.23 -18.60
N ARG A 2 14.89 50.10 -18.41
CA ARG A 2 14.34 48.76 -18.63
C ARG A 2 14.02 48.17 -17.25
N THR A 3 12.75 47.90 -17.03
CA THR A 3 12.21 47.24 -15.84
C THR A 3 12.50 45.75 -15.91
N ASN A 4 13.32 45.26 -14.98
CA ASN A 4 13.48 43.84 -14.71
C ASN A 4 12.23 43.32 -13.98
N LEU A 5 11.55 42.34 -14.55
CA LEU A 5 10.53 41.54 -13.87
C LEU A 5 10.89 40.07 -14.10
N LEU A 6 11.64 39.50 -13.16
CA LEU A 6 11.51 38.11 -12.77
C LEU A 6 10.45 38.05 -11.68
N PRO A 7 9.52 37.09 -11.76
CA PRO A 7 9.14 36.41 -10.53
C PRO A 7 9.03 34.89 -10.73
N SER A 8 9.81 34.18 -9.90
CA SER A 8 9.28 33.14 -9.02
C SER A 8 8.48 31.99 -9.66
N LEU A 9 9.17 31.10 -10.35
CA LEU A 9 8.75 29.71 -10.54
C LEU A 9 9.69 28.81 -9.73
N LEU A 10 9.43 28.66 -8.44
CA LEU A 10 10.02 27.64 -7.56
C LEU A 10 9.21 27.66 -6.25
N LEU A 11 8.86 26.48 -5.72
CA LEU A 11 8.17 26.21 -4.43
C LEU A 11 6.67 25.90 -4.47
N LEU A 12 6.25 24.84 -5.16
CA LEU A 12 4.96 24.18 -4.87
C LEU A 12 5.05 22.63 -4.84
N SER A 13 6.23 22.07 -4.54
CA SER A 13 6.48 20.63 -4.63
C SER A 13 6.78 19.91 -3.30
N LEU A 14 6.29 20.37 -2.15
CA LEU A 14 6.38 19.60 -0.90
C LEU A 14 5.12 19.80 -0.03
N PRO A 15 4.22 18.81 -0.03
CA PRO A 15 4.08 18.02 1.20
C PRO A 15 4.10 16.49 0.99
N LEU A 16 4.43 15.99 -0.21
CA LEU A 16 4.15 14.59 -0.60
C LEU A 16 5.21 13.55 -0.22
N LEU A 17 6.05 13.83 0.79
CA LEU A 17 6.96 12.83 1.37
C LEU A 17 6.81 12.65 2.89
N GLY A 18 5.81 13.29 3.52
CA GLY A 18 5.63 13.30 4.98
C GLY A 18 5.20 11.97 5.63
N GLY A 19 5.25 10.84 4.92
CA GLY A 19 4.80 9.55 5.45
C GLY A 19 5.73 8.37 5.17
N ALA A 20 6.91 8.61 4.61
CA ALA A 20 7.88 7.56 4.33
C ALA A 20 8.96 7.55 5.43
N ARG A 21 8.87 6.63 6.40
CA ARG A 21 9.79 6.64 7.56
C ARG A 21 11.05 5.79 7.40
N GLY A 22 11.16 4.94 6.37
CA GLY A 22 12.34 4.09 6.14
C GLY A 22 13.13 4.40 4.86
N ASP A 23 14.47 4.38 4.98
CA ASP A 23 15.45 4.39 3.88
C ASP A 23 15.69 2.95 3.39
N GLY A 24 14.95 2.54 2.36
CA GLY A 24 15.07 1.20 1.75
C GLY A 24 16.41 0.90 1.04
N CYS A 25 17.49 1.62 1.37
CA CYS A 25 18.79 1.58 0.70
C CYS A 25 19.82 0.68 1.40
N ALA A 26 19.63 0.37 2.68
CA ALA A 26 20.60 -0.37 3.51
C ALA A 26 20.60 -1.90 3.27
N ALA A 27 19.86 -2.41 2.27
CA ALA A 27 19.72 -3.84 1.99
C ALA A 27 21.04 -4.61 1.78
N ASN A 28 22.12 -3.91 1.39
CA ASN A 28 23.44 -4.50 1.21
C ASN A 28 24.48 -3.91 2.18
N SER A 29 24.03 -3.15 3.19
CA SER A 29 24.92 -2.67 4.24
C SER A 29 25.37 -3.82 5.13
N ARG A 30 26.60 -3.70 5.61
CA ARG A 30 27.25 -4.63 6.53
C ARG A 30 27.45 -3.99 7.91
N SER A 31 26.91 -2.79 8.12
CA SER A 31 26.81 -2.25 9.47
C SER A 31 25.90 -3.13 10.31
N PRO A 32 26.10 -3.14 11.63
CA PRO A 32 25.16 -3.77 12.54
C PRO A 32 23.78 -3.10 12.42
N ALA A 33 22.72 -3.86 12.69
CA ALA A 33 21.35 -3.38 12.80
C ALA A 33 20.72 -3.93 14.10
N PRO A 34 19.67 -3.31 14.65
CA PRO A 34 18.99 -3.89 15.81
C PRO A 34 18.39 -5.25 15.45
N ASP A 35 18.40 -6.18 16.41
CA ASP A 35 17.67 -7.43 16.29
C ASP A 35 16.15 -7.18 16.30
N VAL A 36 15.49 -7.52 15.21
CA VAL A 36 14.02 -7.47 15.05
C VAL A 36 13.38 -8.87 15.06
N THR A 37 14.18 -9.93 15.26
CA THR A 37 13.72 -11.31 15.11
C THR A 37 12.68 -11.68 16.16
N GLY A 38 11.50 -12.15 15.74
CA GLY A 38 10.48 -12.61 16.67
C GLY A 38 9.06 -12.31 16.21
N TRP A 39 8.12 -12.49 17.14
CA TRP A 39 6.72 -12.14 16.94
C TRP A 39 6.44 -10.73 17.40
N TRP A 40 5.65 -10.02 16.61
CA TRP A 40 5.22 -8.65 16.83
C TRP A 40 3.70 -8.60 16.89
N ASP A 41 3.17 -8.05 17.98
CA ASP A 41 1.74 -7.85 18.18
C ASP A 41 1.37 -6.44 17.69
N VAL A 42 0.66 -6.37 16.56
CA VAL A 42 0.32 -5.14 15.84
C VAL A 42 -1.06 -4.65 16.26
N THR A 43 -1.14 -3.38 16.63
CA THR A 43 -2.38 -2.65 16.92
C THR A 43 -2.58 -1.54 15.90
N TYR A 44 -3.75 -1.50 15.30
CA TYR A 44 -4.12 -0.52 14.28
C TYR A 44 -4.87 0.67 14.87
N ASP A 45 -4.74 1.81 14.19
CA ASP A 45 -5.67 2.91 14.33
C ASP A 45 -7.09 2.47 13.90
N ASP A 46 -8.10 3.16 14.42
CA ASP A 46 -9.50 2.92 14.08
C ASP A 46 -9.96 3.71 12.84
N THR A 47 -9.01 4.31 12.12
CA THR A 47 -9.27 5.10 10.91
C THR A 47 -8.46 4.61 9.72
N LEU A 48 -9.06 4.80 8.56
CA LEU A 48 -8.45 4.57 7.26
C LEU A 48 -8.42 5.88 6.48
N GLY A 49 -7.24 6.44 6.29
CA GLY A 49 -7.02 7.54 5.36
C GLY A 49 -7.13 7.04 3.93
N VAL A 50 -7.98 7.70 3.14
CA VAL A 50 -8.18 7.41 1.72
C VAL A 50 -7.80 8.64 0.90
N GLU A 51 -6.91 8.45 -0.05
CA GLU A 51 -6.51 9.45 -1.03
C GLU A 51 -6.91 8.96 -2.43
N LEU A 52 -7.77 9.73 -3.09
CA LEU A 52 -8.30 9.47 -4.43
C LEU A 52 -7.68 10.48 -5.38
N THR A 53 -6.94 10.01 -6.39
CA THR A 53 -6.36 10.86 -7.43
C THR A 53 -7.09 10.67 -8.75
N ILE A 54 -7.66 11.74 -9.30
CA ILE A 54 -8.43 11.76 -10.56
C ILE A 54 -7.91 12.89 -11.44
N GLY A 55 -7.37 12.59 -12.62
CA GLY A 55 -6.90 13.63 -13.55
C GLY A 55 -5.87 14.60 -12.94
N GLY A 56 -5.11 14.17 -11.92
CA GLY A 56 -4.17 15.00 -11.17
C GLY A 56 -4.78 15.78 -9.99
N ALA A 57 -6.11 15.82 -9.84
CA ALA A 57 -6.76 16.32 -8.64
C ALA A 57 -6.72 15.26 -7.53
N VAL A 58 -6.45 15.69 -6.29
CA VAL A 58 -6.35 14.81 -5.12
C VAL A 58 -7.49 15.11 -4.14
N TYR A 59 -8.20 14.07 -3.71
CA TYR A 59 -9.27 14.12 -2.73
C TYR A 59 -8.92 13.21 -1.56
N THR A 60 -8.99 13.73 -0.33
CA THR A 60 -8.70 12.97 0.88
C THR A 60 -9.94 12.80 1.74
N ARG A 61 -10.11 11.62 2.34
CA ARG A 61 -11.17 11.30 3.31
C ARG A 61 -10.64 10.36 4.37
N GLU A 62 -11.28 10.36 5.52
CA GLU A 62 -11.09 9.35 6.56
C GLU A 62 -12.34 8.48 6.62
N LEU A 63 -12.14 7.16 6.65
CA LEU A 63 -13.18 6.16 6.79
C LEU A 63 -12.94 5.34 8.07
N GLY A 64 -13.95 4.60 8.49
CA GLY A 64 -13.77 3.58 9.52
C GLY A 64 -12.97 2.38 8.99
N PRO A 65 -12.59 1.43 9.88
CA PRO A 65 -11.70 0.33 9.53
C PRO A 65 -12.32 -0.68 8.55
N ALA A 66 -13.65 -0.70 8.45
CA ALA A 66 -14.37 -1.52 7.48
C ALA A 66 -14.46 -0.87 6.08
N GLY A 67 -13.99 0.37 5.93
CA GLY A 67 -14.22 1.20 4.76
C GLY A 67 -15.48 2.04 4.88
N GLY A 68 -16.06 2.41 3.73
CA GLY A 68 -17.18 3.33 3.62
C GLY A 68 -17.31 3.95 2.24
N VAL A 69 -18.26 4.88 2.13
CA VAL A 69 -18.58 5.59 0.88
C VAL A 69 -17.89 6.95 0.86
N ILE A 70 -17.25 7.25 -0.26
CA ILE A 70 -16.65 8.55 -0.57
C ILE A 70 -17.42 9.16 -1.74
N GLU A 71 -17.93 10.37 -1.54
CA GLU A 71 -18.55 11.16 -2.61
C GLU A 71 -17.67 12.38 -2.90
N VAL A 72 -17.33 12.56 -4.18
CA VAL A 72 -16.54 13.69 -4.67
C VAL A 72 -17.22 14.31 -5.87
N THR A 73 -16.98 15.59 -6.13
CA THR A 73 -17.38 16.24 -7.38
C THR A 73 -16.11 16.58 -8.17
N HIS A 74 -16.01 16.04 -9.37
CA HIS A 74 -14.89 16.28 -10.29
C HIS A 74 -15.43 16.85 -11.60
N GLU A 75 -14.96 18.03 -11.99
CA GLU A 75 -15.42 18.73 -13.21
C GLU A 75 -16.96 18.89 -13.29
N GLY A 76 -17.60 19.13 -12.15
CA GLY A 76 -19.05 19.28 -12.04
C GLY A 76 -19.84 17.96 -12.07
N ARG A 77 -19.17 16.81 -12.17
CA ARG A 77 -19.78 15.48 -12.13
C ARG A 77 -19.65 14.87 -10.73
N PRO A 78 -20.74 14.43 -10.09
CA PRO A 78 -20.65 13.69 -8.83
C PRO A 78 -20.15 12.26 -9.09
N LEU A 79 -19.15 11.84 -8.32
CA LEU A 79 -18.58 10.50 -8.34
C LEU A 79 -18.74 9.89 -6.96
N ARG A 80 -19.05 8.59 -6.94
CA ARG A 80 -19.18 7.81 -5.72
C ARG A 80 -18.22 6.63 -5.75
N PHE A 81 -17.48 6.48 -4.67
CA PHE A 81 -16.52 5.42 -4.42
C PHE A 81 -16.95 4.66 -3.17
N GLU A 82 -16.88 3.33 -3.19
CA GLU A 82 -17.22 2.50 -2.05
C GLU A 82 -16.07 1.53 -1.76
N LEU A 83 -15.40 1.75 -0.63
CA LEU A 83 -14.44 0.80 -0.09
C LEU A 83 -15.16 -0.11 0.89
N ASP A 84 -15.06 -1.41 0.68
CA ASP A 84 -15.58 -2.41 1.60
C ASP A 84 -14.52 -3.48 1.86
N CYS A 85 -13.91 -3.45 3.05
CA CYS A 85 -12.90 -4.40 3.48
C CYS A 85 -13.43 -5.83 3.72
N ARG A 86 -14.74 -6.07 3.56
CA ARG A 86 -15.32 -7.42 3.62
C ARG A 86 -15.31 -8.12 2.26
N ARG A 87 -15.00 -7.38 1.19
CA ARG A 87 -14.94 -7.92 -0.17
C ARG A 87 -13.62 -8.68 -0.33
N PRO A 88 -13.62 -9.98 -0.72
CA PRO A 88 -12.41 -10.77 -0.83
C PRO A 88 -11.43 -10.26 -1.89
N GLU A 89 -11.89 -9.46 -2.85
CA GLU A 89 -11.08 -8.81 -3.89
C GLU A 89 -10.42 -7.49 -3.45
N VAL A 90 -10.73 -6.98 -2.26
CA VAL A 90 -10.09 -5.80 -1.67
C VAL A 90 -9.13 -6.29 -0.59
N LEU A 91 -7.88 -5.82 -0.63
CA LEU A 91 -6.88 -6.08 0.40
C LEU A 91 -6.77 -4.83 1.27
N CYS A 92 -7.39 -4.86 2.44
CA CYS A 92 -7.26 -3.79 3.41
C CYS A 92 -5.94 -3.89 4.19
N PRO A 93 -5.45 -2.77 4.75
CA PRO A 93 -4.14 -2.74 5.39
C PRO A 93 -3.91 -3.83 6.45
N SER A 94 -4.91 -4.13 7.29
CA SER A 94 -4.84 -5.18 8.31
C SER A 94 -4.80 -6.61 7.77
N GLU A 95 -5.16 -6.78 6.49
CA GLU A 95 -5.03 -8.06 5.79
C GLU A 95 -3.65 -8.19 5.15
N ALA A 96 -3.10 -7.08 4.62
CA ALA A 96 -1.75 -7.04 4.05
C ALA A 96 -0.64 -7.13 5.12
N TRP A 97 -0.89 -6.56 6.31
CA TRP A 97 -0.02 -6.59 7.47
C TRP A 97 -0.86 -7.07 8.67
N PRO A 98 -0.78 -8.36 9.05
CA PRO A 98 -1.66 -8.90 10.09
C PRO A 98 -1.41 -8.32 11.49
N SER A 99 -2.34 -8.56 12.41
CA SER A 99 -2.19 -8.21 13.84
C SER A 99 -1.08 -8.98 14.56
N ALA A 100 -0.55 -10.03 13.94
CA ALA A 100 0.59 -10.80 14.43
C ALA A 100 1.54 -11.06 13.28
N VAL A 101 2.77 -10.56 13.40
CA VAL A 101 3.78 -10.62 12.34
C VAL A 101 5.04 -11.28 12.86
N GLN A 102 5.56 -12.26 12.12
CA GLN A 102 6.84 -12.89 12.43
C GLN A 102 7.93 -12.28 11.55
N ALA A 103 8.91 -11.63 12.20
CA ALA A 103 10.09 -11.06 11.57
C ALA A 103 11.32 -11.94 11.82
N GLU A 104 12.22 -12.00 10.85
CA GLU A 104 13.46 -12.77 10.93
C GLU A 104 14.62 -12.01 10.29
N GLN A 105 15.79 -12.03 10.94
CA GLN A 105 17.09 -11.68 10.36
C GLN A 105 17.94 -12.95 10.25
N ARG A 106 18.14 -13.43 9.03
CA ARG A 106 18.83 -14.71 8.78
C ARG A 106 20.24 -14.52 8.23
N ASP A 107 20.53 -13.34 7.73
CA ASP A 107 21.79 -13.03 7.05
C ASP A 107 22.70 -12.22 7.98
N VAL A 108 23.59 -12.92 8.68
CA VAL A 108 24.51 -12.33 9.66
C VAL A 108 25.53 -11.36 9.05
N GLU A 109 25.72 -11.37 7.73
CA GLU A 109 26.58 -10.39 7.05
C GLU A 109 25.81 -9.13 6.64
N PHE A 110 24.47 -9.20 6.61
CA PHE A 110 23.57 -8.15 6.13
C PHE A 110 22.38 -7.99 7.08
N GLU A 111 22.66 -7.55 8.31
CA GLU A 111 21.67 -7.47 9.40
C GLU A 111 20.50 -6.53 9.10
N HIS A 112 20.65 -5.58 8.17
CA HIS A 112 19.56 -4.71 7.71
C HIS A 112 18.47 -5.44 6.91
N ARG A 113 18.66 -6.71 6.56
CA ARG A 113 17.67 -7.53 5.83
C ARG A 113 16.67 -8.14 6.79
N MET A 114 15.43 -7.70 6.68
CA MET A 114 14.30 -8.21 7.44
C MET A 114 13.40 -9.05 6.54
N TYR A 115 13.09 -10.26 6.98
CA TYR A 115 12.17 -11.16 6.29
C TYR A 115 10.90 -11.30 7.12
N VAL A 116 9.75 -11.21 6.47
CA VAL A 116 8.45 -11.35 7.12
C VAL A 116 7.57 -12.30 6.33
N THR A 117 6.89 -13.21 7.03
CA THR A 117 5.88 -14.08 6.41
C THR A 117 4.53 -13.39 6.43
N LEU A 118 4.01 -13.04 5.26
CA LEU A 118 2.74 -12.34 5.10
C LEU A 118 1.74 -13.17 4.29
N PRO A 119 0.42 -13.05 4.57
CA PRO A 119 -0.60 -13.59 3.70
C PRO A 119 -0.58 -12.87 2.35
N THR A 120 -0.58 -13.63 1.26
CA THR A 120 -0.66 -13.11 -0.11
C THR A 120 -1.76 -13.83 -0.87
N GLN A 121 -2.49 -13.09 -1.71
CA GLN A 121 -3.55 -13.66 -2.52
C GLN A 121 -2.98 -14.29 -3.80
N ARG A 122 -3.43 -15.51 -4.12
CA ARG A 122 -3.04 -16.26 -5.31
C ARG A 122 -4.27 -16.82 -6.02
N CYS A 123 -4.32 -16.68 -7.34
CA CYS A 123 -5.25 -17.42 -8.18
C CYS A 123 -4.85 -18.91 -8.26
N THR A 124 -5.76 -19.82 -7.96
CA THR A 124 -5.52 -21.28 -8.08
C THR A 124 -5.70 -21.81 -9.50
N GLY A 125 -6.39 -21.06 -10.37
CA GLY A 125 -6.63 -21.41 -11.77
C GLY A 125 -5.64 -20.76 -12.74
N ALA A 126 -5.89 -20.97 -14.04
CA ALA A 126 -5.20 -20.21 -15.07
C ALA A 126 -5.71 -18.76 -15.09
N ARG A 127 -4.81 -17.82 -15.40
CA ARG A 127 -5.19 -16.48 -15.85
C ARG A 127 -5.51 -16.56 -17.33
N VAL A 128 -6.74 -16.21 -17.71
CA VAL A 128 -7.22 -16.29 -19.09
C VAL A 128 -7.90 -15.00 -19.50
N ALA A 129 -7.95 -14.75 -20.81
CA ALA A 129 -8.72 -13.63 -21.32
C ALA A 129 -10.18 -13.69 -20.81
N PRO A 130 -10.76 -12.55 -20.42
CA PRO A 130 -12.15 -12.48 -19.97
C PRO A 130 -13.11 -12.97 -21.05
N ALA A 131 -14.27 -13.47 -20.63
CA ALA A 131 -15.30 -13.91 -21.57
C ALA A 131 -15.77 -12.74 -22.47
N PRO A 132 -16.16 -12.99 -23.74
CA PRO A 132 -16.66 -11.94 -24.63
C PRO A 132 -17.83 -11.18 -24.00
N GLY A 133 -17.77 -9.84 -24.04
CA GLY A 133 -18.79 -8.97 -23.42
C GLY A 133 -18.70 -8.83 -21.90
N THR A 134 -17.74 -9.51 -21.25
CA THR A 134 -17.42 -9.31 -19.82
C THR A 134 -16.24 -8.36 -19.60
N CYS A 135 -15.67 -7.84 -20.69
CA CYS A 135 -14.58 -6.88 -20.70
C CYS A 135 -14.79 -5.79 -21.77
N GLY A 136 -14.07 -4.68 -21.64
CA GLY A 136 -14.16 -3.50 -22.49
C GLY A 136 -14.80 -2.30 -21.76
N ALA A 137 -14.83 -1.15 -22.45
CA ALA A 137 -15.45 0.08 -21.97
C ALA A 137 -16.84 -0.20 -21.34
N GLY A 138 -17.06 0.31 -20.12
CA GLY A 138 -18.30 0.16 -19.35
C GLY A 138 -18.50 -1.18 -18.65
N THR A 139 -17.50 -2.05 -18.68
CA THR A 139 -17.53 -3.32 -17.95
C THR A 139 -16.65 -3.27 -16.69
N ALA A 140 -16.79 -4.32 -15.88
CA ALA A 140 -15.90 -4.70 -14.79
C ALA A 140 -14.40 -4.80 -15.15
N ASN A 141 -14.08 -5.04 -16.43
CA ASN A 141 -12.72 -5.27 -16.93
C ASN A 141 -12.43 -4.39 -18.17
N PRO A 142 -12.24 -3.08 -18.01
CA PRO A 142 -12.17 -2.15 -19.15
C PRO A 142 -10.97 -2.41 -20.08
N ASN A 143 -9.86 -2.89 -19.53
CA ASN A 143 -8.63 -3.18 -20.28
C ASN A 143 -8.56 -4.63 -20.81
N CYS A 144 -9.59 -5.44 -20.55
CA CYS A 144 -9.62 -6.85 -20.91
C CYS A 144 -8.44 -7.67 -20.39
N ASP A 145 -7.96 -7.36 -19.18
CA ASP A 145 -6.87 -8.08 -18.53
C ASP A 145 -7.28 -9.50 -18.13
N ASP A 146 -6.31 -10.40 -18.02
CA ASP A 146 -6.58 -11.81 -17.72
C ASP A 146 -7.23 -12.02 -16.35
N VAL A 147 -8.28 -12.84 -16.34
CA VAL A 147 -9.09 -13.18 -15.18
C VAL A 147 -8.72 -14.54 -14.63
N CYS A 148 -8.76 -14.69 -13.30
CA CYS A 148 -8.62 -15.96 -12.63
C CYS A 148 -9.80 -16.87 -12.96
N THR A 149 -9.51 -18.07 -13.47
CA THR A 149 -10.53 -19.11 -13.73
C THR A 149 -10.82 -20.01 -12.53
N GLY A 150 -10.03 -19.87 -11.45
CA GLY A 150 -10.16 -20.65 -10.23
C GLY A 150 -10.53 -19.78 -9.03
N GLU A 151 -10.32 -20.32 -7.84
CA GLU A 151 -10.52 -19.58 -6.59
C GLU A 151 -9.31 -18.70 -6.28
N VAL A 152 -9.55 -17.51 -5.72
CA VAL A 152 -8.51 -16.70 -5.07
C VAL A 152 -8.33 -17.26 -3.66
N VAL A 153 -7.14 -17.80 -3.40
CA VAL A 153 -6.77 -18.33 -2.09
C VAL A 153 -5.72 -17.42 -1.46
N THR A 154 -5.62 -17.47 -0.14
CA THR A 154 -4.55 -16.80 0.61
C THR A 154 -3.47 -17.81 0.96
N GLU A 155 -2.23 -17.53 0.61
CA GLU A 155 -1.06 -18.32 0.99
C GLU A 155 -0.02 -17.46 1.70
N SER A 156 0.67 -18.04 2.68
CA SER A 156 1.77 -17.38 3.36
C SER A 156 2.98 -17.30 2.45
N ARG A 157 3.50 -16.10 2.23
CA ARG A 157 4.68 -15.85 1.43
C ARG A 157 5.66 -14.96 2.17
N GLU A 158 6.93 -15.30 2.04
CA GLU A 158 8.00 -14.46 2.53
C GLU A 158 8.10 -13.17 1.71
N THR A 159 8.23 -12.08 2.45
CA THR A 159 8.34 -10.73 1.96
C THR A 159 9.59 -10.07 2.54
N PHE A 160 10.22 -9.24 1.73
CA PHE A 160 11.49 -8.61 2.05
C PHE A 160 11.29 -7.15 2.50
N GLY A 161 11.93 -6.80 3.61
CA GLY A 161 12.05 -5.45 4.14
C GLY A 161 13.50 -5.08 4.45
N VAL A 162 13.70 -3.79 4.65
CA VAL A 162 15.00 -3.18 4.92
C VAL A 162 14.88 -2.33 6.18
N ILE A 163 15.74 -2.58 7.15
CA ILE A 163 15.98 -1.71 8.30
C ILE A 163 16.90 -0.59 7.85
N GLY A 164 16.61 0.64 8.25
CA GLY A 164 17.41 1.79 7.87
C GLY A 164 18.85 1.73 8.34
N GLU A 165 19.73 2.50 7.70
CA GLU A 165 21.17 2.47 8.02
C GLU A 165 21.43 2.84 9.48
N ASP A 166 20.66 3.77 10.03
CA ASP A 166 20.74 4.20 11.43
C ASP A 166 20.05 3.23 12.41
N GLY A 167 19.37 2.19 11.90
CA GLY A 167 18.66 1.19 12.69
C GLY A 167 17.41 1.70 13.42
N ASP A 168 16.95 2.91 13.12
CA ASP A 168 15.83 3.58 13.80
C ASP A 168 14.48 3.42 13.06
N SER A 169 14.47 2.73 11.93
CA SER A 169 13.31 2.61 11.07
C SER A 169 13.37 1.35 10.22
N PHE A 170 12.23 0.93 9.68
CA PHE A 170 12.20 -0.09 8.64
C PHE A 170 11.21 0.26 7.54
N ARG A 171 11.41 -0.32 6.36
CA ARG A 171 10.43 -0.36 5.28
C ARG A 171 10.34 -1.75 4.69
N LEU A 172 9.13 -2.26 4.60
CA LEU A 172 8.81 -3.53 3.98
C LEU A 172 7.85 -3.32 2.81
N TYR A 173 8.16 -3.93 1.68
CA TYR A 173 7.30 -3.89 0.50
C TYR A 173 6.32 -5.06 0.56
N LEU A 174 5.04 -4.80 0.79
CA LEU A 174 4.00 -5.81 1.00
C LEU A 174 3.72 -6.68 -0.24
N GLY A 175 4.37 -6.36 -1.36
CA GLY A 175 4.22 -7.04 -2.63
C GLY A 175 2.94 -6.65 -3.36
N ALA A 176 2.97 -6.76 -4.68
CA ALA A 176 1.76 -6.63 -5.50
C ALA A 176 1.01 -7.97 -5.47
N GLY A 177 0.12 -8.16 -4.49
CA GLY A 177 -0.90 -9.21 -4.58
C GLY A 177 -1.80 -8.92 -5.78
N VAL A 178 -1.88 -9.83 -6.75
CA VAL A 178 -2.85 -9.73 -7.86
C VAL A 178 -3.97 -10.72 -7.58
N ALA A 179 -5.04 -10.25 -6.95
CA ALA A 179 -6.34 -10.94 -7.04
C ALA A 179 -7.03 -10.44 -8.32
N SER A 180 -6.88 -11.17 -9.43
CA SER A 180 -7.66 -10.85 -10.64
C SER A 180 -8.88 -11.76 -10.73
N ASN A 181 -10.04 -11.32 -10.24
CA ASN A 181 -11.34 -11.94 -10.58
C ASN A 181 -12.00 -11.26 -11.80
N GLY A 182 -11.18 -10.70 -12.71
CA GLY A 182 -11.66 -9.82 -13.77
C GLY A 182 -11.89 -8.37 -13.38
N TRP A 183 -11.55 -8.01 -12.14
CA TRP A 183 -11.32 -6.63 -11.71
C TRP A 183 -9.85 -6.58 -11.32
N ASN A 184 -9.02 -5.76 -11.96
CA ASN A 184 -7.64 -5.62 -11.51
C ASN A 184 -7.60 -4.78 -10.24
N CYS A 185 -7.70 -5.43 -9.08
CA CYS A 185 -7.15 -4.90 -7.85
C CYS A 185 -5.64 -5.21 -7.85
N ALA A 186 -4.90 -4.65 -8.80
CA ALA A 186 -3.45 -4.72 -8.74
C ALA A 186 -3.01 -3.80 -7.61
N ALA A 187 -2.67 -4.38 -6.45
CA ALA A 187 -1.94 -3.64 -5.43
C ALA A 187 -0.70 -3.06 -6.11
N LEU A 188 -0.62 -1.74 -6.13
CA LEU A 188 0.48 -1.02 -6.74
C LEU A 188 1.77 -1.37 -6.00
N ALA A 189 2.88 -1.43 -6.75
CA ALA A 189 4.19 -1.87 -6.26
C ALA A 189 4.75 -1.07 -5.07
N TRP A 190 4.16 0.09 -4.76
CA TRP A 190 4.48 0.92 -3.59
C TRP A 190 3.64 0.60 -2.35
N SER A 191 2.96 -0.55 -2.30
CA SER A 191 2.28 -1.00 -1.08
C SER A 191 3.34 -1.37 -0.04
N VAL A 192 3.37 -0.65 1.07
CA VAL A 192 4.46 -0.70 2.05
C VAL A 192 3.93 -0.69 3.48
N ALA A 193 4.67 -1.35 4.37
CA ALA A 193 4.61 -1.10 5.80
C ALA A 193 5.94 -0.47 6.23
N ASP A 194 5.90 0.68 6.90
CA ASP A 194 7.08 1.29 7.51
C ASP A 194 6.76 1.84 8.89
N ALA A 195 7.75 1.86 9.78
CA ALA A 195 7.63 2.42 11.12
C ALA A 195 9.00 2.85 11.66
N THR A 196 8.98 3.62 12.75
CA THR A 196 10.16 3.87 13.59
C THR A 196 10.38 2.68 14.52
N LEU A 197 11.63 2.27 14.72
CA LEU A 197 12.02 1.22 15.66
C LEU A 197 12.43 1.85 16.99
N VAL A 198 11.77 1.42 18.07
CA VAL A 198 12.20 1.72 19.43
C VAL A 198 13.18 0.65 19.85
N THR A 199 14.43 1.04 20.09
CA THR A 199 15.53 0.10 20.36
C THR A 199 16.12 0.26 21.75
N THR A 200 16.75 -0.81 22.22
CA THR A 200 17.56 -0.87 23.45
C THR A 200 18.92 -1.48 23.13
N GLY A 201 19.93 -1.22 23.97
CA GLY A 201 21.29 -1.70 23.72
C GLY A 201 22.00 -0.87 22.65
N SER A 202 23.14 -1.38 22.16
CA SER A 202 23.93 -0.71 21.12
C SER A 202 24.66 -1.70 20.22
N ALA A 203 25.03 -1.24 19.02
CA ALA A 203 25.85 -2.02 18.10
C ALA A 203 27.23 -2.38 18.71
N ASP A 204 27.81 -1.48 19.51
CA ASP A 204 29.12 -1.65 20.13
C ASP A 204 29.12 -2.74 21.21
N ASP A 205 28.01 -2.85 21.95
CA ASP A 205 27.84 -3.82 23.04
C ASP A 205 27.31 -5.18 22.54
N GLY A 206 26.85 -5.26 21.28
CA GLY A 206 26.31 -6.47 20.67
C GLY A 206 24.97 -6.91 21.24
N ASP A 207 24.25 -6.01 21.92
CA ASP A 207 22.93 -6.24 22.54
C ASP A 207 21.82 -5.37 21.90
N TRP A 208 22.09 -4.78 20.73
CA TRP A 208 21.15 -3.91 20.04
C TRP A 208 19.89 -4.65 19.60
N THR A 209 18.74 -4.23 20.12
CA THR A 209 17.48 -4.94 19.97
C THR A 209 16.33 -3.96 19.75
N ALA A 210 15.45 -4.23 18.78
CA ALA A 210 14.18 -3.54 18.65
C ALA A 210 13.13 -4.15 19.59
N THR A 211 12.37 -3.28 20.25
CA THR A 211 11.37 -3.62 21.29
C THR A 211 9.97 -3.16 20.94
N ALA A 212 9.81 -2.09 20.17
CA ALA A 212 8.53 -1.61 19.65
C ALA A 212 8.69 -1.00 18.25
N MET A 213 7.58 -0.92 17.52
CA MET A 213 7.40 -0.18 16.27
C MET A 213 6.42 0.97 16.53
N ASP A 214 6.87 2.21 16.34
CA ASP A 214 6.10 3.41 16.64
C ASP A 214 5.76 4.22 15.40
N GLY A 215 4.53 4.78 15.42
CA GLY A 215 3.97 5.57 14.33
C GLY A 215 4.10 4.89 12.98
N GLY A 216 3.88 3.59 12.95
CA GLY A 216 3.88 2.79 11.75
C GLY A 216 2.76 3.21 10.81
N LEU A 217 3.00 3.05 9.51
CA LEU A 217 2.02 3.29 8.47
C LEU A 217 1.99 2.08 7.54
N VAL A 218 0.80 1.53 7.36
CA VAL A 218 0.53 0.57 6.28
C VAL A 218 -0.16 1.32 5.16
N THR A 219 0.49 1.35 4.00
CA THR A 219 -0.02 1.99 2.79
C THR A 219 -0.29 0.94 1.73
N ILE A 220 -1.53 0.89 1.23
CA ILE A 220 -1.93 0.06 0.10
C ILE A 220 -2.37 0.98 -1.04
N GLY A 221 -1.79 0.80 -2.22
CA GLY A 221 -2.19 1.57 -3.40
C GLY A 221 -2.93 0.68 -4.39
N TYR A 222 -3.93 1.23 -5.06
CA TYR A 222 -4.65 0.63 -6.18
C TYR A 222 -4.62 1.59 -7.36
N ALA A 223 -4.48 1.04 -8.57
CA ALA A 223 -4.77 1.77 -9.80
C ALA A 223 -5.89 1.07 -10.56
N GLY A 224 -6.68 1.86 -11.27
CA GLY A 224 -7.71 1.37 -12.18
C GLY A 224 -9.13 1.36 -11.59
N GLY A 225 -10.08 1.04 -12.46
CA GLY A 225 -11.53 1.12 -12.23
C GLY A 225 -12.10 0.20 -11.13
N CYS A 226 -11.29 -0.62 -10.46
CA CYS A 226 -11.75 -1.72 -9.60
C CYS A 226 -12.44 -1.29 -8.29
N LEU A 227 -12.29 -0.03 -7.90
CA LEU A 227 -12.96 0.52 -6.72
C LEU A 227 -14.06 1.53 -7.08
N TRP A 228 -14.34 1.69 -8.37
CA TRP A 228 -15.33 2.62 -8.87
C TRP A 228 -16.64 1.87 -9.02
N ALA A 229 -17.65 2.29 -8.26
CA ALA A 229 -19.02 1.89 -8.55
C ALA A 229 -19.31 2.36 -9.98
N GLY A 230 -19.68 1.41 -10.85
CA GLY A 230 -19.76 1.59 -12.30
C GLY A 230 -20.48 2.87 -12.74
N ASP A 231 -20.18 3.28 -13.96
CA ASP A 231 -20.67 4.51 -14.57
C ASP A 231 -22.18 4.73 -14.29
N PRO A 232 -22.56 5.71 -13.45
CA PRO A 232 -23.95 5.98 -13.15
C PRO A 232 -24.74 6.54 -14.35
N ASN A 233 -24.09 6.97 -15.43
CA ASN A 233 -24.75 7.53 -16.62
C ASN A 233 -24.43 6.83 -17.95
N LEU A 234 -23.52 5.87 -17.99
CA LEU A 234 -23.10 5.08 -19.16
C LEU A 234 -22.68 5.95 -20.37
N ASP A 235 -22.04 7.10 -20.12
CA ASP A 235 -21.66 8.07 -21.16
C ASP A 235 -20.27 7.84 -21.76
N GLY A 236 -19.46 6.95 -21.18
CA GLY A 236 -18.15 6.52 -21.71
C GLY A 236 -17.01 7.54 -21.56
N GLU A 237 -17.27 8.81 -21.24
CA GLU A 237 -16.22 9.79 -20.91
C GLU A 237 -15.70 9.59 -19.49
N LEU A 238 -16.59 9.16 -18.58
CA LEU A 238 -16.23 8.87 -17.19
C LEU A 238 -15.22 7.72 -17.08
N GLU A 239 -15.31 6.74 -17.98
CA GLU A 239 -14.49 5.53 -17.95
C GLU A 239 -13.01 5.81 -18.22
N ALA A 240 -12.69 6.68 -19.18
CA ALA A 240 -11.30 7.04 -19.47
C ALA A 240 -10.65 7.79 -18.30
N LEU A 241 -11.40 8.69 -17.66
CA LEU A 241 -10.95 9.46 -16.51
C LEU A 241 -10.73 8.58 -15.27
N VAL A 242 -11.67 7.67 -15.01
CA VAL A 242 -11.64 6.73 -13.88
C VAL A 242 -10.58 5.64 -14.06
N THR A 243 -10.32 5.20 -15.30
CA THR A 243 -9.28 4.19 -15.58
C THR A 243 -7.88 4.70 -15.26
N ALA A 244 -7.64 6.01 -15.34
CA ALA A 244 -6.39 6.65 -14.95
C ALA A 244 -6.33 7.04 -13.46
N ALA A 245 -7.40 6.82 -12.70
CA ALA A 245 -7.46 7.20 -11.31
C ALA A 245 -6.72 6.18 -10.42
N SER A 246 -6.17 6.68 -9.31
CA SER A 246 -5.54 5.85 -8.29
C SER A 246 -6.14 6.11 -6.93
N VAL A 247 -6.09 5.08 -6.08
CA VAL A 247 -6.57 5.13 -4.71
C VAL A 247 -5.47 4.65 -3.81
N LYS A 248 -5.22 5.39 -2.73
CA LYS A 248 -4.28 5.02 -1.69
C LYS A 248 -5.02 4.92 -0.37
N PHE A 249 -4.84 3.81 0.32
CA PHE A 249 -5.32 3.57 1.66
C PHE A 249 -4.14 3.61 2.62
N THR A 250 -4.31 4.29 3.73
CA THR A 250 -3.31 4.36 4.78
C THR A 250 -3.97 4.21 6.13
N THR A 251 -3.41 3.36 6.98
CA THR A 251 -3.78 3.30 8.41
C THR A 251 -2.50 3.30 9.23
N GLY A 252 -2.57 3.93 10.40
CA GLY A 252 -1.49 3.88 11.36
C GLY A 252 -1.48 2.57 12.13
N PHE A 253 -0.31 2.17 12.61
CA PHE A 253 -0.17 1.06 13.54
C PHE A 253 0.95 1.32 14.54
N VAL A 254 0.87 0.61 15.65
CA VAL A 254 1.99 0.38 16.59
C VAL A 254 2.18 -1.12 16.73
N ALA A 255 3.38 -1.56 17.11
CA ALA A 255 3.60 -2.97 17.41
C ALA A 255 4.56 -3.16 18.57
N ASP A 256 4.26 -4.11 19.45
CA ASP A 256 5.14 -4.52 20.55
C ASP A 256 5.76 -5.87 20.24
N ARG A 257 7.04 -6.04 20.58
CA ARG A 257 7.69 -7.36 20.51
C ARG A 257 7.15 -8.26 21.62
N ARG A 258 6.85 -9.51 21.28
CA ARG A 258 6.36 -10.53 22.21
C ARG A 258 7.49 -11.25 22.95
#